data_AF-A0A093XN25-F1
#
_entry.id   AF-A0A093XN25-F1
#
_cell.length_a   1.000
_cell.length_b   1.000
_cell.length_c   1.000
_cell.angle_alpha   90.00
_cell.angle_beta   90.00
_cell.angle_gamma   90.00
#
_symmetry.space_group_name_H-M   'P 1'
#
loop_
_entity.id
_entity.type
_entity.pdbx_description
1 polymer ?
#
loop_
_entity_poly.entity_id
_entity_poly.type
_entity_poly.pdbx_seq_one_letter_code
_entity_poly.pdbx_strand_id
1 'polypeptide(L)'
;PPLAIDQSQLTPCQALSVSVTQRRPPSTPSITPTSPILLYHAQSHQKKKIKMPTPESAAFLAKKPTVPPTYEGVDFDDNVAIHNARDAIIREQWVRSMMARLVGEELGKCYAREGVNHFEKCGKLRERYLELLKDRKIKGYLFEEKNYFSKSS
;
A
#
# COMPACT_ATOMS: atom_id res chain seq x y z
N PRO A 1 -41.39 28.40 -43.14
CA PRO A 1 -40.46 27.49 -43.86
C PRO A 1 -39.07 27.52 -43.20
N PRO A 2 -38.48 26.37 -42.84
CA PRO A 2 -38.10 25.33 -43.79
C PRO A 2 -38.47 23.88 -43.41
N LEU A 3 -38.63 23.09 -44.49
CA LEU A 3 -38.22 21.69 -44.69
C LEU A 3 -38.85 20.57 -43.85
N ALA A 4 -39.87 19.97 -44.44
CA ALA A 4 -40.34 18.61 -44.23
C ALA A 4 -39.69 17.67 -45.26
N ILE A 5 -39.17 16.52 -44.84
CA ILE A 5 -39.02 15.23 -45.57
C ILE A 5 -38.69 14.18 -44.48
N ASP A 6 -39.25 12.99 -44.37
CA ASP A 6 -40.44 12.31 -44.89
C ASP A 6 -40.54 11.02 -44.04
N GLN A 7 -41.74 10.69 -43.55
CA GLN A 7 -42.01 9.61 -42.58
C GLN A 7 -42.18 8.23 -43.24
N SER A 8 -41.75 8.05 -44.48
CA SER A 8 -41.86 6.78 -45.18
C SER A 8 -40.53 6.00 -45.08
N GLN A 9 -40.56 4.88 -44.35
CA GLN A 9 -39.61 3.73 -44.30
C GLN A 9 -39.53 3.09 -42.90
N LEU A 10 -40.58 3.23 -42.07
CA LEU A 10 -40.76 2.39 -40.90
C LEU A 10 -42.10 1.69 -41.00
N THR A 11 -42.06 0.47 -41.53
CA THR A 11 -42.88 -0.70 -41.14
C THR A 11 -42.53 -1.87 -42.07
N PRO A 12 -42.89 -3.12 -41.77
CA PRO A 12 -43.10 -3.73 -40.46
C PRO A 12 -42.42 -5.11 -40.42
N CYS A 13 -41.75 -5.51 -39.34
CA CYS A 13 -41.57 -6.94 -39.08
C CYS A 13 -41.44 -7.22 -37.60
N GLN A 14 -42.58 -7.66 -37.07
CA GLN A 14 -42.67 -8.74 -36.10
C GLN A 14 -42.21 -8.43 -34.69
N ALA A 15 -43.23 -8.13 -33.88
CA ALA A 15 -43.31 -8.52 -32.50
C ALA A 15 -42.89 -9.99 -32.33
N LEU A 16 -41.65 -10.20 -31.85
CA LEU A 16 -41.29 -11.41 -31.14
C LEU A 16 -41.54 -11.14 -29.67
N SER A 17 -42.69 -11.61 -29.22
CA SER A 17 -42.95 -11.95 -27.84
C SER A 17 -41.83 -12.88 -27.35
N VAL A 18 -40.82 -12.30 -26.69
CA VAL A 18 -39.85 -13.11 -25.96
C VAL A 18 -40.59 -13.66 -24.75
N SER A 19 -41.17 -14.84 -24.94
CA SER A 19 -41.63 -15.69 -23.86
C SER A 19 -40.48 -15.83 -22.89
N VAL A 20 -40.66 -15.34 -21.66
CA VAL A 20 -39.78 -15.66 -20.54
C VAL A 20 -39.95 -17.15 -20.28
N THR A 21 -39.19 -17.97 -21.02
CA THR A 21 -39.04 -19.38 -20.71
C THR A 21 -38.18 -19.44 -19.45
N GLN A 22 -38.84 -19.65 -18.33
CA GLN A 22 -38.22 -19.93 -17.05
C GLN A 22 -37.33 -21.17 -17.21
N ARG A 23 -36.02 -20.96 -17.39
CA ARG A 23 -35.05 -22.04 -17.36
C ARG A 23 -35.01 -22.58 -15.94
N ARG A 24 -35.66 -23.73 -15.75
CA ARG A 24 -35.53 -24.57 -14.56
C ARG A 24 -34.03 -24.90 -14.40
N PRO A 25 -33.41 -24.65 -13.24
CA PRO A 25 -32.02 -25.05 -13.02
C PRO A 25 -31.92 -26.58 -13.11
N PRO A 26 -30.83 -27.13 -13.68
CA PRO A 26 -30.62 -28.57 -13.70
C PRO A 26 -30.59 -29.10 -12.27
N SER A 27 -31.37 -30.14 -11.99
CA SER A 27 -31.32 -30.89 -10.74
C SER A 27 -29.88 -31.37 -10.54
N THR A 28 -29.26 -30.86 -9.49
CA THR A 28 -27.95 -31.31 -9.02
C THR A 28 -28.05 -32.79 -8.64
N PRO A 29 -27.19 -33.67 -9.17
CA PRO A 29 -27.03 -34.98 -8.55
C PRO A 29 -26.48 -34.76 -7.13
N SER A 30 -27.15 -35.37 -6.16
CA SER A 30 -26.72 -35.46 -4.78
C SER A 30 -25.40 -36.24 -4.73
N ILE A 31 -24.28 -35.52 -4.76
CA ILE A 31 -22.95 -36.09 -4.56
C ILE A 31 -22.73 -36.10 -3.05
N THR A 32 -22.89 -37.27 -2.46
CA THR A 32 -22.45 -37.55 -1.08
C THR A 32 -20.93 -37.33 -0.98
N PRO A 33 -20.44 -36.57 0.01
CA PRO A 33 -19.01 -36.32 0.15
C PRO A 33 -18.37 -37.50 0.89
N THR A 34 -17.97 -38.54 0.14
CA THR A 34 -17.13 -39.64 0.66
C THR A 34 -15.77 -39.66 -0.05
N SER A 35 -15.21 -38.48 -0.29
CA SER A 35 -13.86 -38.32 -0.83
C SER A 35 -13.02 -37.45 0.11
N PRO A 36 -11.96 -37.99 0.74
CA PRO A 36 -11.13 -37.27 1.73
C PRO A 36 -10.35 -36.09 1.13
N ILE A 37 -10.33 -35.94 -0.20
CA ILE A 37 -9.57 -34.91 -0.91
C ILE A 37 -10.28 -33.54 -0.91
N LEU A 38 -11.62 -33.51 -0.87
CA LEU A 38 -12.39 -32.24 -0.89
C LEU A 38 -12.59 -31.59 0.49
N LEU A 39 -12.26 -32.29 1.57
CA LEU A 39 -12.18 -31.70 2.91
C LEU A 39 -10.91 -30.85 3.11
N TYR A 40 -9.90 -31.02 2.25
CA TYR A 40 -8.61 -30.34 2.41
C TYR A 40 -8.59 -28.89 1.91
N HIS A 41 -9.54 -28.49 1.04
CA HIS A 41 -9.56 -27.15 0.46
C HIS A 41 -10.51 -26.16 1.17
N ALA A 42 -11.37 -26.62 2.07
CA ALA A 42 -12.33 -25.77 2.80
C ALA A 42 -11.83 -25.30 4.19
N GLN A 43 -10.56 -25.53 4.54
CA GLN A 43 -9.96 -25.18 5.83
C GLN A 43 -8.77 -24.20 5.76
N SER A 44 -8.50 -23.53 4.63
CA SER A 44 -7.36 -22.60 4.53
C SER A 44 -7.68 -21.15 4.93
N HIS A 45 -8.96 -20.77 5.10
CA HIS A 45 -9.34 -19.42 5.53
C HIS A 45 -9.41 -19.23 7.05
N GLN A 46 -9.12 -20.27 7.85
CA GLN A 46 -8.95 -20.09 9.29
C GLN A 46 -7.54 -19.58 9.61
N LYS A 47 -7.41 -18.25 9.57
CA LYS A 47 -6.71 -17.47 10.60
C LYS A 47 -5.26 -17.91 10.90
N LYS A 48 -4.43 -18.04 9.86
CA LYS A 48 -2.97 -17.97 10.05
C LYS A 48 -2.63 -16.51 10.38
N LYS A 49 -2.62 -16.19 11.68
CA LYS A 49 -2.06 -14.93 12.17
C LYS A 49 -0.60 -14.93 11.70
N ILE A 50 -0.26 -14.12 10.70
CA ILE A 50 1.11 -13.91 10.24
C ILE A 50 1.81 -13.17 11.39
N LYS A 51 2.24 -13.92 12.41
CA LYS A 51 3.35 -13.47 13.25
C LYS A 51 4.55 -13.63 12.35
N MET A 52 5.38 -12.61 12.22
CA MET A 52 6.75 -12.83 11.81
C MET A 52 7.53 -13.12 13.10
N PRO A 53 7.97 -14.36 13.38
CA PRO A 53 8.97 -14.58 14.39
C PRO A 53 10.13 -15.36 13.76
N THR A 54 10.79 -14.77 12.77
CA THR A 54 12.21 -15.07 12.61
C THR A 54 12.91 -14.26 13.70
N PRO A 55 13.61 -14.89 14.66
CA PRO A 55 14.43 -14.14 15.60
C PRO A 55 15.45 -13.33 14.78
N GLU A 56 15.56 -12.04 15.08
CA GLU A 56 16.59 -11.20 14.47
C GLU A 56 17.95 -11.87 14.69
N SER A 57 18.76 -12.01 13.63
CA SER A 57 20.05 -12.70 13.72
C SER A 57 21.00 -11.94 14.65
N ALA A 58 21.88 -12.65 15.35
CA ALA A 58 22.84 -12.01 16.27
C ALA A 58 23.67 -10.91 15.59
N ALA A 59 23.97 -11.07 14.30
CA ALA A 59 24.66 -10.08 13.48
C ALA A 59 23.84 -8.79 13.28
N PHE A 60 22.51 -8.87 13.20
CA PHE A 60 21.64 -7.70 13.07
C PHE A 60 21.58 -6.89 14.36
N LEU A 61 21.46 -7.56 15.52
CA LEU A 61 21.50 -6.90 16.82
C LEU A 61 22.82 -6.17 17.05
N ALA A 62 23.94 -6.79 16.66
CA ALA A 62 25.26 -6.19 16.79
C ALA A 62 25.44 -4.94 15.91
N LYS A 63 24.73 -4.83 14.79
CA LYS A 63 24.86 -3.71 13.84
C LYS A 63 23.82 -2.59 14.05
N LYS A 64 22.83 -2.81 14.92
CA LYS A 64 21.81 -1.81 15.22
C LYS A 64 22.45 -0.64 15.97
N PRO A 65 22.23 0.61 15.56
CA PRO A 65 22.71 1.76 16.32
C PRO A 65 22.04 1.73 17.71
N THR A 66 22.86 1.81 18.76
CA THR A 66 22.40 1.86 20.16
C THR A 66 21.96 3.28 20.57
N VAL A 67 22.38 4.29 19.80
CA VAL A 67 22.17 5.72 20.07
C VAL A 67 20.88 6.20 19.37
N PRO A 68 20.09 7.10 19.99
CA PRO A 68 18.98 7.77 19.31
C PRO A 68 19.44 8.49 18.03
N PRO A 69 18.53 8.77 17.07
CA PRO A 69 18.85 9.49 15.83
C PRO A 69 19.01 11.01 16.07
N THR A 70 19.73 11.38 17.12
CA THR A 70 20.06 12.75 17.54
C THR A 70 21.47 12.77 18.13
N TYR A 71 22.11 13.94 18.15
CA TYR A 71 23.44 14.12 18.76
C TYR A 71 23.40 14.42 20.26
N GLU A 72 22.22 14.36 20.88
CA GLU A 72 22.05 14.66 22.29
C GLU A 72 22.69 13.56 23.16
N GLY A 73 23.68 13.92 23.97
CA GLY A 73 24.38 13.00 24.86
C GLY A 73 25.44 12.12 24.18
N VAL A 74 25.82 12.43 22.95
CA VAL A 74 26.96 11.79 22.27
C VAL A 74 28.25 12.52 22.64
N ASP A 75 29.26 11.76 23.05
CA ASP A 75 30.62 12.29 23.24
C ASP A 75 31.28 12.51 21.88
N PHE A 76 31.71 13.74 21.60
CA PHE A 76 32.32 14.14 20.33
C PHE A 76 33.81 13.78 20.23
N ASP A 77 34.45 13.49 21.37
CA ASP A 77 35.85 13.06 21.38
C ASP A 77 35.99 11.56 21.02
N ASP A 78 34.91 10.77 21.18
CA ASP A 78 34.86 9.38 20.72
C ASP A 78 34.38 9.27 19.27
N ASN A 79 35.33 8.96 18.38
CA ASN A 79 35.07 8.72 16.97
C ASN A 79 34.00 7.65 16.74
N VAL A 80 33.97 6.59 17.55
CA VAL A 80 33.03 5.47 17.37
C VAL A 80 31.61 5.92 17.70
N ALA A 81 31.42 6.64 18.81
CA ALA A 81 30.13 7.19 19.21
C ALA A 81 29.54 8.12 18.14
N ILE A 82 30.37 9.01 17.58
CA ILE A 82 29.94 9.94 16.53
C ILE A 82 29.58 9.24 15.22
N HIS A 83 30.37 8.25 14.80
CA HIS A 83 30.02 7.46 13.62
C HIS A 83 28.69 6.72 13.81
N ASN A 84 28.44 6.16 14.99
CA ASN A 84 27.17 5.51 15.31
C ASN A 84 25.98 6.46 15.30
N ALA A 85 26.15 7.70 15.79
CA ALA A 85 25.11 8.73 15.77
C ALA A 85 24.77 9.18 14.34
N ARG A 86 25.78 9.46 13.51
CA ARG A 86 25.60 9.79 12.08
C ARG A 86 24.85 8.68 11.35
N ASP A 87 25.23 7.44 11.60
CA ASP A 87 24.59 6.25 11.06
C ASP A 87 23.12 6.13 11.51
N ALA A 88 22.80 6.44 12.76
CA ALA A 88 21.43 6.43 13.28
C ALA A 88 20.55 7.46 12.56
N ILE A 89 21.05 8.69 12.39
CA ILE A 89 20.36 9.77 11.68
C ILE A 89 20.07 9.37 10.23
N ILE A 90 21.07 8.88 9.50
CA ILE A 90 20.90 8.49 8.10
C ILE A 90 19.90 7.34 7.95
N ARG A 91 19.94 6.32 8.83
CA ARG A 91 18.98 5.20 8.77
C ARG A 91 17.55 5.68 8.97
N GLU A 92 17.30 6.60 9.90
CA GLU A 92 15.97 7.15 10.14
C GLU A 92 15.46 7.98 8.94
N GLN A 93 16.33 8.74 8.29
CA GLN A 93 15.99 9.45 7.05
C GLN A 93 15.59 8.47 5.93
N TRP A 94 16.29 7.34 5.82
CA TRP A 94 15.93 6.27 4.88
C TRP A 94 14.60 5.59 5.23
N VAL A 95 14.31 5.38 6.51
CA VAL A 95 13.02 4.83 6.97
C VAL A 95 11.88 5.73 6.51
N ARG A 96 11.98 7.04 6.73
CA ARG A 96 10.95 8.02 6.27
C ARG A 96 10.79 8.00 4.75
N SER A 97 11.91 7.90 4.01
CA SER A 97 11.86 7.76 2.56
C SER A 97 11.14 6.48 2.12
N MET A 98 11.39 5.36 2.80
CA MET A 98 10.75 4.08 2.51
C MET A 98 9.25 4.09 2.86
N MET A 99 8.87 4.73 3.96
CA MET A 99 7.47 4.94 4.32
C MET A 99 6.72 5.70 3.22
N ALA A 100 7.31 6.75 2.67
CA ALA A 100 6.73 7.50 1.56
C ALA A 100 6.60 6.65 0.28
N ARG A 101 7.56 5.75 0.01
CA ARG A 101 7.48 4.83 -1.15
C ARG A 101 6.31 3.84 -1.01
N LEU A 102 6.15 3.22 0.17
CA LEU A 102 5.06 2.27 0.43
C LEU A 102 3.68 2.93 0.25
N VAL A 103 3.52 4.14 0.77
CA VAL A 103 2.26 4.90 0.59
C VAL A 103 2.05 5.30 -0.86
N GLY A 104 3.12 5.70 -1.57
CA GLY A 104 3.06 6.03 -3.00
C GLY A 104 2.65 4.84 -3.87
N GLU A 105 3.14 3.64 -3.57
CA GLU A 105 2.75 2.42 -4.28
C GLU A 105 1.28 2.05 -4.05
N GLU A 106 0.78 2.16 -2.82
CA GLU A 106 -0.63 1.92 -2.53
C GLU A 106 -1.54 3.00 -3.15
N LEU A 107 -1.09 4.26 -3.17
CA LEU A 107 -1.80 5.35 -3.85
C LEU A 107 -1.90 5.08 -5.36
N GLY A 108 -0.82 4.63 -6.00
CA GLY A 108 -0.80 4.24 -7.40
C GLY A 108 -1.79 3.11 -7.71
N LYS A 109 -1.86 2.09 -6.83
CA LYS A 109 -2.86 1.01 -6.94
C LYS A 109 -4.29 1.53 -6.76
N CYS A 110 -4.52 2.46 -5.84
CA CYS A 110 -5.85 3.07 -5.66
C CYS A 110 -6.30 3.80 -6.93
N TYR A 111 -5.42 4.59 -7.56
CA TYR A 111 -5.74 5.31 -8.79
C TYR A 111 -6.03 4.35 -9.95
N ALA A 112 -5.27 3.25 -10.05
CA ALA A 112 -5.49 2.23 -11.07
C ALA A 112 -6.82 1.46 -10.86
N ARG A 113 -7.23 1.19 -9.60
CA ARG A 113 -8.48 0.48 -9.30
C ARG A 113 -9.73 1.34 -9.49
N GLU A 114 -9.70 2.60 -9.04
CA GLU A 114 -10.89 3.46 -8.99
C GLU A 114 -11.11 4.27 -10.27
N GLY A 115 -10.06 4.47 -11.07
CA GLY A 115 -10.12 5.26 -12.31
C GLY A 115 -10.61 6.69 -12.05
N VAL A 116 -11.66 7.11 -12.75
CA VAL A 116 -12.23 8.47 -12.63
C VAL A 116 -12.72 8.79 -11.21
N ASN A 117 -13.02 7.77 -10.39
CA ASN A 117 -13.53 7.94 -9.03
C ASN A 117 -12.44 8.13 -7.96
N HIS A 118 -11.16 8.26 -8.35
CA HIS A 118 -10.06 8.39 -7.39
C HIS A 118 -10.15 9.65 -6.49
N PHE A 119 -10.95 10.65 -6.86
CA PHE A 119 -11.12 11.89 -6.09
C PHE A 119 -11.82 11.64 -4.75
N GLU A 120 -12.84 10.79 -4.72
CA GLU A 120 -13.61 10.50 -3.50
C GLU A 120 -12.99 9.34 -2.71
N LYS A 121 -12.44 8.34 -3.41
CA LYS A 121 -11.98 7.09 -2.80
C LYS A 121 -10.53 7.11 -2.33
N CYS A 122 -9.64 7.80 -3.05
CA CYS A 122 -8.20 7.79 -2.76
C CYS A 122 -7.70 9.00 -1.95
N GLY A 123 -8.60 9.87 -1.48
CA GLY A 123 -8.26 11.11 -0.75
C GLY A 123 -7.36 10.87 0.48
N LYS A 124 -7.69 9.87 1.31
CA LYS A 124 -6.91 9.54 2.52
C LYS A 124 -5.45 9.16 2.22
N LEU A 125 -5.23 8.33 1.20
CA LEU A 125 -3.88 7.92 0.79
C LEU A 125 -3.11 9.11 0.20
N ARG A 126 -3.79 9.97 -0.57
CA ARG A 126 -3.21 11.19 -1.14
C ARG A 126 -2.75 12.14 -0.04
N GLU A 127 -3.60 12.44 0.93
CA GLU A 127 -3.29 13.33 2.05
C GLU A 127 -2.10 12.80 2.86
N ARG A 128 -2.11 11.50 3.19
CA ARG A 128 -0.98 10.87 3.89
C ARG A 128 0.31 10.91 3.08
N TYR A 129 0.23 10.71 1.77
CA TYR A 129 1.40 10.82 0.89
C TYR A 129 1.97 12.23 0.92
N LEU A 130 1.11 13.26 0.78
CA LEU A 130 1.51 14.67 0.81
C LEU A 130 2.14 15.08 2.15
N GLU A 131 1.63 14.55 3.27
CA GLU A 131 2.23 14.75 4.58
C GLU A 131 3.67 14.20 4.61
N LEU A 132 3.87 12.98 4.14
CA LEU A 132 5.17 12.31 4.10
C LEU A 132 6.14 12.92 3.07
N LEU A 133 5.65 13.61 2.04
CA LEU A 133 6.50 14.28 1.04
C LEU A 133 7.44 15.33 1.64
N LYS A 134 7.07 15.94 2.77
CA LYS A 134 7.87 16.97 3.46
C LYS A 134 9.22 16.42 3.94
N ASP A 135 9.22 15.19 4.44
CA ASP A 135 10.35 14.58 5.15
C ASP A 135 10.98 13.39 4.42
N ARG A 136 10.52 13.04 3.21
CA ARG A 136 11.03 11.88 2.46
C ARG A 136 12.46 12.04 1.92
N LYS A 137 12.93 13.28 1.78
CA LYS A 137 14.22 13.59 1.14
C LYS A 137 15.33 13.40 2.17
N ILE A 138 16.30 12.56 1.83
CA ILE A 138 17.49 12.35 2.65
C ILE A 138 18.36 13.61 2.57
N LYS A 139 18.54 14.30 3.71
CA LYS A 139 19.30 15.57 3.80
C LYS A 139 20.77 15.37 4.16
N GLY A 140 21.15 14.18 4.63
CA GLY A 140 22.47 13.91 5.20
C GLY A 140 22.55 14.30 6.68
N TYR A 141 23.71 14.04 7.31
CA TYR A 141 23.92 14.31 8.74
C TYR A 141 24.65 15.64 9.02
N LEU A 142 25.36 16.18 8.01
CA LEU A 142 26.27 17.32 8.19
C LEU A 142 25.55 18.62 8.59
N PHE A 143 24.33 18.83 8.10
CA PHE A 143 23.54 20.01 8.45
C PHE A 143 23.12 19.98 9.92
N GLU A 144 22.65 18.82 10.40
CA GLU A 144 22.26 18.64 11.80
C GLU A 144 23.46 18.74 12.74
N GLU A 145 24.60 18.18 12.33
CA GLU A 145 25.86 18.23 13.06
C GLU A 145 26.36 19.67 13.25
N LYS A 146 26.43 20.48 12.18
CA LYS A 146 26.84 21.89 12.25
C LYS A 146 25.92 22.74 13.13
N ASN A 147 24.61 22.51 13.04
CA ASN A 147 23.62 23.24 13.82
C ASN A 147 23.62 22.84 15.31
N TYR A 148 24.16 21.67 15.66
CA TYR A 148 24.32 21.26 17.05
C TYR A 148 25.45 22.07 17.71
N PHE A 149 26.63 22.15 17.08
CA PHE A 149 27.76 22.92 17.60
C PHE A 149 27.43 24.42 17.79
N SER A 150 26.63 25.01 16.90
CA SER A 150 26.21 26.41 17.06
C SER A 150 25.24 26.64 18.22
N LYS A 151 24.58 25.60 18.72
CA LYS A 151 23.64 25.69 19.87
C LYS A 151 24.32 25.40 21.21
N SER A 152 25.42 24.63 21.19
CA SER A 152 26.17 24.26 22.39
C SER A 152 27.27 25.26 22.77
N SER A 153 27.62 26.17 21.85
CA SER A 153 28.55 27.29 22.10
C SER A 153 27.80 28.52 22.61
#